data_AF-A0A967HZ26-F1
#
_entry.id   AF-A0A967HZ26-F1
#
_cell.length_a   1.000
_cell.length_b   1.000
_cell.length_c   1.000
_cell.angle_alpha   90.00
_cell.angle_beta   90.00
_cell.angle_gamma   90.00
#
_symmetry.space_group_name_H-M   'P 1'
#
loop_
_entity.id
_entity.type
_entity.pdbx_description
1 polymer ?
#
loop_
_entity_poly.entity_id
_entity_poly.type
_entity_poly.pdbx_seq_one_letter_code
_entity_poly.pdbx_strand_id
1 'polypeptide(L)'
;MKYAFFLLTCFSLLGYTHHHDGYIPATETSITASLGQAFDIKVGQEASISSQQLTLKFLSVSEDSRCPQGTICMWEGNGKVNIEVTATGQTSYVVELNTAMSLESEATY
;
A
#
# COMPACT_ATOMS: atom_id res chain seq x y z
N MET A 1 29.32 32.22 -53.00
CA MET A 1 30.16 33.08 -52.13
C MET A 1 29.24 33.91 -51.22
N LYS A 2 28.86 33.40 -50.04
CA LYS A 2 28.25 34.21 -48.94
C LYS A 2 28.01 33.49 -47.61
N TYR A 3 28.23 32.18 -47.49
CA TYR A 3 27.94 31.43 -46.24
C TYR A 3 29.19 31.07 -45.42
N ALA A 4 30.19 31.96 -45.41
CA ALA A 4 31.46 31.73 -44.71
C ALA A 4 31.54 32.41 -43.32
N PHE A 5 30.43 32.91 -42.76
CA PHE A 5 30.49 33.70 -41.52
C PHE A 5 29.61 33.19 -40.37
N PHE A 6 29.03 31.99 -40.47
CA PHE A 6 28.19 31.43 -39.40
C PHE A 6 28.81 30.16 -38.80
N LEU A 7 30.10 30.25 -38.45
CA LEU A 7 30.87 29.20 -37.76
C LEU A 7 31.48 29.68 -36.44
N LEU A 8 30.95 30.75 -35.82
CA LEU A 8 31.58 31.34 -34.63
C LEU A 8 30.58 31.90 -33.60
N THR A 9 29.53 31.14 -33.31
CA THR A 9 28.74 31.32 -32.07
C THR A 9 28.49 29.96 -31.42
N CYS A 10 29.59 29.25 -31.15
CA CYS A 10 29.62 28.13 -30.22
C CYS A 10 29.99 28.69 -28.83
N PHE A 11 29.42 28.12 -27.77
CA PHE A 11 29.71 28.42 -26.35
C PHE A 11 29.29 29.80 -25.81
N SER A 12 28.08 29.89 -25.21
CA SER A 12 27.88 30.57 -23.90
C SER A 12 26.43 30.73 -23.41
N LEU A 13 25.39 30.40 -24.18
CA LEU A 13 24.00 30.59 -23.71
C LEU A 13 23.04 29.42 -24.04
N LEU A 14 23.57 28.20 -24.17
CA LEU A 14 22.74 27.00 -24.00
C LEU A 14 22.50 26.84 -22.50
N GLY A 15 21.41 27.43 -22.03
CA GLY A 15 20.88 27.17 -20.69
C GLY A 15 20.77 25.66 -20.51
N TYR A 16 21.61 25.11 -19.63
CA TYR A 16 21.40 23.78 -19.09
C TYR A 16 20.18 23.88 -18.18
N THR A 17 18.99 23.77 -18.74
CA THR A 17 17.84 23.30 -17.99
C THR A 17 18.14 21.85 -17.64
N HIS A 18 18.86 21.64 -16.55
CA HIS A 18 18.84 20.37 -15.83
C HIS A 18 17.41 20.21 -15.28
N HIS A 19 16.49 19.78 -16.16
CA HIS A 19 15.24 19.18 -15.75
C HIS A 19 15.61 17.85 -15.05
N HIS A 20 15.81 17.90 -13.75
CA HIS A 20 15.54 16.73 -12.92
C HIS A 20 14.03 16.55 -12.95
N ASP A 21 13.55 15.82 -13.96
CA ASP A 21 12.24 15.17 -13.86
C ASP A 21 12.34 14.27 -12.64
N GLY A 22 11.76 14.74 -11.54
CA GLY A 22 11.58 13.97 -10.32
C GLY A 22 10.68 12.79 -10.67
N TYR A 23 11.30 11.68 -11.04
CA TYR A 23 10.63 10.40 -11.15
C TYR A 23 10.16 10.03 -9.73
N ILE A 24 8.91 10.33 -9.42
CA ILE A 24 8.21 9.76 -8.27
C ILE A 24 7.87 8.34 -8.72
N PRO A 25 8.54 7.29 -8.22
CA PRO A 25 8.11 5.94 -8.52
C PRO A 25 6.66 5.83 -8.08
N ALA A 26 5.78 5.43 -9.00
CA ALA A 26 4.41 5.10 -8.66
C ALA A 26 4.49 3.97 -7.62
N THR A 27 4.19 4.29 -6.37
CA THR A 27 4.11 3.29 -5.31
C THR A 27 3.11 2.25 -5.78
N GLU A 28 3.54 0.99 -5.93
CA GLU A 28 2.65 -0.08 -6.35
C GLU A 28 1.49 -0.20 -5.34
N THR A 29 0.32 0.26 -5.76
CA THR A 29 -0.89 0.32 -4.93
C THR A 29 -1.53 -1.05 -4.71
N SER A 30 -1.06 -2.09 -5.41
CA SER A 30 -1.63 -3.44 -5.37
C SER A 30 -0.56 -4.53 -5.39
N ILE A 31 -0.75 -5.58 -4.59
CA ILE A 31 0.03 -6.84 -4.63
C ILE A 31 -0.86 -8.03 -4.95
N THR A 32 -0.23 -9.13 -5.36
CA THR A 32 -0.89 -10.44 -5.43
C THR A 32 -0.64 -11.24 -4.15
N ALA A 33 -1.70 -11.86 -3.63
CA ALA A 33 -1.66 -12.73 -2.46
C ALA A 33 -2.37 -14.06 -2.75
N SER A 34 -2.08 -15.09 -1.94
CA SER A 34 -2.72 -16.41 -2.04
C SER A 34 -3.47 -16.73 -0.75
N LEU A 35 -4.64 -17.36 -0.89
CA LEU A 35 -5.40 -17.81 0.28
C LEU A 35 -4.61 -18.86 1.07
N GLY A 36 -4.66 -18.75 2.41
CA GLY A 36 -3.94 -19.65 3.31
C GLY A 36 -2.44 -19.37 3.43
N GLN A 37 -1.94 -18.33 2.75
CA GLN A 37 -0.56 -17.87 2.88
C GLN A 37 -0.53 -16.50 3.56
N ALA A 38 0.44 -16.29 4.45
CA ALA A 38 0.68 -14.98 5.04
C ALA A 38 1.27 -14.03 4.00
N PHE A 39 0.86 -12.77 4.04
CA PHE A 39 1.36 -11.71 3.18
C PHE A 39 1.26 -10.36 3.91
N ASP A 40 2.08 -9.40 3.48
CA ASP A 40 2.08 -8.04 4.04
C ASP A 40 1.38 -7.07 3.10
N ILE A 41 0.52 -6.21 3.67
CA ILE A 41 -0.07 -5.05 2.98
C ILE A 41 0.09 -3.80 3.84
N LYS A 42 0.29 -2.66 3.18
CA LYS A 42 0.35 -1.35 3.84
C LYS A 42 -1.03 -0.70 3.86
N VAL A 43 -1.24 0.23 4.79
CA VAL A 43 -2.41 1.11 4.77
C VAL A 43 -2.50 1.81 3.39
N GLY A 44 -3.67 1.75 2.78
CA GLY A 44 -3.96 2.26 1.44
C GLY A 44 -3.67 1.29 0.29
N GLN A 45 -2.98 0.18 0.56
CA GLN A 45 -2.61 -0.82 -0.44
C GLN A 45 -3.68 -1.91 -0.55
N GLU A 46 -3.77 -2.51 -1.73
CA GLU A 46 -4.68 -3.60 -2.05
C GLU A 46 -3.93 -4.93 -2.22
N ALA A 47 -4.55 -6.03 -1.82
CA ALA A 47 -4.13 -7.39 -2.12
C ALA A 47 -5.20 -8.09 -2.95
N SER A 48 -4.83 -8.54 -4.15
CA SER A 48 -5.69 -9.37 -4.98
C SER A 48 -5.40 -10.85 -4.74
N ILE A 49 -6.44 -11.60 -4.43
CA ILE A 49 -6.42 -13.04 -4.24
C ILE A 49 -7.22 -13.68 -5.39
N SER A 50 -6.54 -13.90 -6.50
CA SER A 50 -7.19 -14.29 -7.76
C SER A 50 -7.94 -15.61 -7.70
N SER A 51 -7.45 -16.59 -6.91
CA SER A 51 -8.10 -17.90 -6.75
C SER A 51 -9.51 -17.82 -6.16
N GLN A 52 -9.85 -16.73 -5.48
CA GLN A 52 -11.19 -16.50 -4.89
C GLN A 52 -11.89 -15.30 -5.50
N GLN A 53 -11.29 -14.63 -6.49
CA GLN A 53 -11.82 -13.39 -7.08
C GLN A 53 -12.10 -12.32 -6.01
N LEU A 54 -11.22 -12.26 -5.00
CA LEU A 54 -11.30 -11.35 -3.86
C LEU A 54 -10.20 -10.29 -3.94
N THR A 55 -10.54 -9.08 -3.53
CA THR A 55 -9.60 -7.99 -3.28
C THR A 55 -9.79 -7.50 -1.85
N LEU A 56 -8.69 -7.37 -1.12
CA LEU A 56 -8.64 -6.83 0.23
C LEU A 56 -7.91 -5.49 0.22
N LYS A 57 -8.44 -4.48 0.90
CA LYS A 57 -7.77 -3.18 1.05
C LYS A 57 -7.60 -2.83 2.51
N PHE A 58 -6.36 -2.53 2.91
CA PHE A 58 -6.12 -2.07 4.28
C PHE A 58 -6.46 -0.58 4.38
N LEU A 59 -7.61 -0.26 4.99
CA LEU A 59 -8.09 1.11 5.06
C LEU A 59 -7.39 1.93 6.15
N SER A 60 -7.37 1.42 7.38
CA SER A 60 -6.89 2.17 8.54
C SER A 60 -6.64 1.30 9.76
N VAL A 61 -5.81 1.81 10.66
CA VAL A 61 -5.71 1.36 12.05
C VAL A 61 -6.67 2.23 12.87
N SER A 62 -7.78 1.66 13.35
CA SER A 62 -8.79 2.38 14.14
C SER A 62 -8.44 2.45 15.63
N GLU A 63 -7.60 1.53 16.12
CA GLU A 63 -7.09 1.51 17.48
C GLU A 63 -5.71 0.87 17.53
N ASP A 64 -4.78 1.44 18.31
CA ASP A 64 -3.52 0.80 18.67
C ASP A 64 -3.13 1.15 20.10
N SER A 65 -3.68 0.40 21.05
CA SER A 65 -3.37 0.48 22.48
C SER A 65 -2.52 -0.71 22.96
N ARG A 66 -1.99 -1.50 22.00
CA ARG A 66 -1.25 -2.74 22.28
C ARG A 66 -0.03 -2.47 23.15
N CYS A 67 0.22 -3.36 24.10
CA CYS A 67 1.43 -3.33 24.90
C CYS A 67 2.69 -3.48 24.00
N PRO A 68 3.64 -2.52 24.02
CA PRO A 68 4.85 -2.64 23.21
C PRO A 68 5.69 -3.86 23.60
N GLN A 69 6.41 -4.42 22.62
CA GLN A 69 7.28 -5.58 22.85
C GLN A 69 8.32 -5.29 23.95
N GLY A 70 8.46 -6.22 24.90
CA GLY A 70 9.42 -6.10 26.01
C GLY A 70 8.96 -5.21 27.17
N THR A 71 7.70 -4.74 27.16
CA THR A 71 7.12 -3.93 28.24
C THR A 71 6.24 -4.79 29.15
N ILE A 72 6.21 -4.47 30.45
CA ILE A 72 5.24 -5.02 31.39
C ILE A 72 4.06 -4.06 31.44
N CYS A 73 2.96 -4.44 30.80
CA CYS A 73 1.71 -3.69 30.90
C CYS A 73 0.82 -4.28 31.97
N MET A 74 0.06 -3.42 32.65
CA MET A 74 -0.98 -3.90 33.56
C MET A 74 -2.11 -4.58 32.78
N TRP A 75 -2.47 -4.06 31.59
CA TRP A 75 -3.50 -4.59 30.68
C TRP A 75 -2.90 -4.80 29.27
N GLU A 76 -3.39 -5.78 28.52
CA GLU A 76 -2.79 -6.21 27.24
C GLU A 76 -2.97 -5.21 26.07
N GLY A 77 -4.00 -4.35 26.15
CA GLY A 77 -4.36 -3.41 25.09
C GLY A 77 -5.09 -4.09 23.92
N ASN A 78 -5.33 -3.35 22.83
CA ASN A 78 -5.95 -3.88 21.62
C ASN A 78 -5.44 -3.16 20.36
N GLY A 79 -5.29 -3.89 19.26
CA GLY A 79 -5.07 -3.33 17.93
C GLY A 79 -6.28 -3.63 17.06
N LYS A 80 -6.86 -2.61 16.42
CA LYS A 80 -7.99 -2.74 15.49
C LYS A 80 -7.63 -2.19 14.13
N VAL A 81 -8.01 -2.93 13.09
CA VAL A 81 -7.81 -2.53 11.69
C VAL A 81 -9.10 -2.70 10.90
N ASN A 82 -9.30 -1.80 9.95
CA ASN A 82 -10.40 -1.87 8.99
C ASN A 82 -9.90 -2.40 7.66
N ILE A 83 -10.50 -3.50 7.20
CA ILE A 83 -10.22 -4.10 5.89
C ILE A 83 -11.48 -3.99 5.04
N GLU A 84 -11.38 -3.34 3.89
CA GLU A 84 -12.42 -3.45 2.87
C GLU A 84 -12.23 -4.73 2.08
N VAL A 85 -13.33 -5.48 1.93
CA VAL A 85 -13.41 -6.74 1.20
C VAL A 85 -14.29 -6.53 -0.01
N THR A 86 -13.77 -6.82 -1.19
CA THR A 86 -14.51 -6.80 -2.44
C THR A 86 -14.42 -8.15 -3.12
N ALA A 87 -15.57 -8.79 -3.35
CA ALA A 87 -15.67 -9.95 -4.22
C ALA A 87 -16.15 -9.50 -5.61
N THR A 88 -15.66 -10.15 -6.65
CA THR A 88 -16.02 -9.81 -8.03
C THR A 88 -17.54 -9.89 -8.23
N GLY A 89 -18.13 -8.79 -8.71
CA GLY A 89 -19.57 -8.66 -8.94
C GLY A 89 -20.41 -8.40 -7.68
N GLN A 90 -19.78 -8.18 -6.52
CA GLN A 90 -20.45 -7.82 -5.27
C GLN A 90 -20.09 -6.41 -4.80
N THR A 91 -20.95 -5.82 -3.98
CA THR A 91 -20.65 -4.57 -3.28
C THR A 91 -19.57 -4.80 -2.23
N SER A 92 -18.64 -3.86 -2.10
CA SER A 92 -17.63 -3.92 -1.05
C SER A 92 -18.24 -3.76 0.34
N TYR A 93 -17.59 -4.35 1.35
CA TYR A 93 -17.95 -4.17 2.76
C TYR A 93 -16.70 -4.08 3.62
N VAL A 94 -16.81 -3.43 4.77
CA VAL A 94 -15.68 -3.28 5.71
C VAL A 94 -15.83 -4.28 6.84
N VAL A 95 -14.74 -4.99 7.13
CA VAL A 95 -14.60 -5.85 8.29
C VAL A 95 -13.58 -5.23 9.24
N GLU A 96 -13.95 -5.12 10.52
CA GLU A 96 -13.00 -4.79 11.57
C GLU A 96 -12.36 -6.08 12.09
N LEU A 97 -11.04 -6.15 12.05
CA LEU A 97 -10.24 -7.21 12.67
C LEU A 97 -9.53 -6.64 13.87
N ASN A 98 -9.41 -7.41 14.96
CA ASN A 98 -8.73 -6.94 16.15
C ASN A 98 -8.00 -8.07 16.90
N THR A 99 -7.05 -7.69 17.74
CA THR A 99 -6.19 -8.63 18.47
C THR A 99 -6.84 -9.20 19.73
N ALA A 100 -7.89 -8.57 20.26
CA ALA A 100 -8.57 -9.01 21.49
C ALA A 100 -9.66 -10.07 21.25
N MET A 101 -10.12 -10.25 20.02
CA MET A 101 -11.08 -11.30 19.67
C MET A 101 -10.38 -12.44 18.93
N SER A 102 -10.48 -13.66 19.45
CA SER A 102 -10.21 -14.85 18.66
C SER A 102 -11.35 -15.03 17.65
N LEU A 103 -11.00 -15.17 16.37
CA LEU A 103 -11.89 -15.76 15.38
C LEU A 103 -11.98 -17.26 15.69
N GLU A 104 -12.70 -17.62 16.76
CA GLU A 104 -13.20 -18.98 16.88
C GLU A 104 -14.19 -19.14 15.75
N SER A 105 -13.77 -19.83 14.69
CA SER A 105 -14.72 -20.50 13.83
C SER A 105 -15.47 -21.48 14.75
N GLU A 106 -16.65 -21.08 15.24
CA GLU A 106 -17.68 -22.05 15.59
C GLU A 106 -18.12 -22.75 14.29
N ALA A 107 -17.21 -23.54 13.74
CA ALA A 107 -17.52 -24.67 12.89
C ALA A 107 -17.94 -25.80 13.83
N THR A 108 -19.07 -25.59 14.50
CA THR A 108 -19.81 -26.67 15.15
C THR A 108 -20.40 -27.50 14.01
N TYR A 109 -19.73 -28.60 13.69
CA TYR A 109 -20.29 -29.70 12.90
C TYR A 109 -21.23 -30.53 13.78
#